data_AF-A0A2N3LLL6-F1
#
_entry.id   AF-A0A2N3LLL6-F1
#
_cell.length_a   1.000
_cell.length_b   1.000
_cell.length_c   1.000
_cell.angle_alpha   90.00
_cell.angle_beta   90.00
_cell.angle_gamma   90.00
#
_symmetry.space_group_name_H-M   'P 1'
#
loop_
_entity.id
_entity.type
_entity.pdbx_description
1 polymer ?
#
loop_
_entity_poly.entity_id
_entity_poly.type
_entity_poly.pdbx_seq_one_letter_code
_entity_poly.pdbx_strand_id
1 'polypeptide(L)' 'MNKDILKEIETCPLCGNSNQCYNSRNSTSKECWCTAEVFPNEIFDLVPQEKWRKTCICKNCLEKFKMMGENKS' A
#
# COMPACT_ATOMS: atom_id res chain seq x y z
N MET A 1 15.75 -12.04 9.30
CA MET A 1 15.27 -10.67 8.98
C MET A 1 15.09 -9.90 10.28
N ASN A 2 15.56 -8.65 10.36
CA ASN A 2 15.35 -7.80 11.52
C ASN A 2 13.84 -7.44 11.63
N LYS A 3 13.29 -7.48 12.84
CA LYS A 3 11.90 -7.10 13.16
C LYS A 3 11.56 -5.67 12.76
N ASP A 4 12.54 -4.77 12.76
CA ASP A 4 12.35 -3.36 12.36
C ASP A 4 12.13 -3.22 10.85
N ILE A 5 12.85 -4.02 10.06
CA ILE A 5 12.71 -4.06 8.60
C ILE A 5 11.33 -4.63 8.20
N LEU A 6 10.86 -5.66 8.92
CA LEU A 6 9.52 -6.22 8.72
C LEU A 6 8.43 -5.18 8.97
N LYS A 7 8.55 -4.41 10.05
CA LYS A 7 7.60 -3.35 10.39
C LYS A 7 7.54 -2.27 9.29
N GLU A 8 8.67 -1.91 8.70
CA GLU A 8 8.72 -0.92 7.61
C GLU A 8 8.00 -1.40 6.34
N ILE A 9 8.14 -2.69 5.99
CA ILE A 9 7.53 -3.30 4.81
C ILE A 9 6.02 -3.51 5.00
N GLU A 10 5.56 -3.69 6.24
CA GLU A 10 4.14 -3.93 6.55
C GLU A 10 3.34 -2.65 6.84
N THR A 11 3.99 -1.48 6.77
CA THR A 11 3.37 -0.18 7.05
C THR A 11 3.08 0.60 5.76
N CYS A 12 1.84 1.06 5.63
CA CYS A 12 1.40 1.95 4.57
C CYS A 12 2.18 3.27 4.61
N PRO A 13 2.79 3.70 3.49
CA PRO A 13 3.58 4.93 3.46
C PRO A 13 2.74 6.20 3.58
N LEU A 14 1.42 6.11 3.36
CA LEU A 14 0.51 7.27 3.40
C LEU A 14 -0.10 7.52 4.79
N CYS A 15 -0.30 6.47 5.59
CA CYS A 15 -1.04 6.58 6.85
C CYS A 15 -0.41 5.88 8.05
N GLY A 16 0.71 5.18 7.90
CA GLY A 16 1.39 4.51 9.00
C GLY A 16 0.73 3.21 9.50
N ASN A 17 -0.49 2.91 9.06
CA ASN A 17 -1.21 1.68 9.44
C ASN A 17 -0.73 0.47 8.63
N SER A 18 -1.18 -0.74 9.00
CA SER A 18 -0.84 -1.95 8.24
C SER A 18 -1.28 -1.85 6.77
N ASN A 19 -0.40 -2.23 5.85
CA ASN A 19 -0.71 -2.33 4.42
C ASN A 19 -1.30 -3.67 3.99
N GLN A 20 -1.39 -4.64 4.92
CA GLN A 20 -1.86 -6.00 4.67
C GLN A 20 -1.13 -6.69 3.50
N CYS A 21 0.16 -6.37 3.31
CA CYS A 21 1.00 -7.03 2.31
C CYS A 21 1.18 -8.51 2.69
N TYR A 22 0.76 -9.43 1.82
CA TYR A 22 0.96 -10.87 2.05
C TYR A 22 2.38 -11.34 1.68
N ASN A 23 3.06 -10.62 0.79
CA ASN A 23 4.45 -10.93 0.40
C ASN A 23 5.44 -10.75 1.58
N SER A 24 5.18 -9.86 2.53
CA SER A 24 6.04 -9.68 3.71
C SER A 24 5.97 -10.85 4.69
N ARG A 25 4.91 -11.67 4.62
CA ARG A 25 4.63 -12.73 5.58
C ARG A 25 5.17 -14.10 5.16
N ASN A 26 5.96 -14.19 4.09
CA ASN A 26 6.33 -15.46 3.44
C ASN A 26 5.10 -16.36 3.20
N SER A 27 3.94 -15.74 2.97
CA SER A 27 2.69 -16.46 2.79
C SER A 27 2.66 -16.97 1.36
N THR A 28 2.52 -18.29 1.19
CA THR A 28 2.29 -18.94 -0.10
C THR A 28 0.87 -18.71 -0.63
N SER A 29 0.06 -17.89 0.05
CA SER A 29 -1.24 -17.43 -0.42
C SER A 29 -1.07 -16.73 -1.77
N LYS A 30 -1.69 -17.29 -2.80
CA LYS A 30 -1.34 -17.02 -4.20
C LYS A 30 -1.55 -15.57 -4.66
N GLU A 31 -2.34 -14.76 -3.96
CA GLU A 31 -2.68 -13.41 -4.41
C GLU A 31 -2.77 -12.44 -3.22
N CYS A 32 -2.00 -11.35 -3.26
CA CYS A 32 -2.15 -10.25 -2.32
C CYS A 32 -3.36 -9.42 -2.74
N TRP A 33 -4.17 -8.89 -1.82
CA TRP A 33 -5.35 -8.09 -2.16
C TRP A 33 -5.05 -6.96 -3.17
N CYS A 34 -3.85 -6.38 -3.10
CA CYS A 34 -3.46 -5.26 -3.95
C CYS A 34 -3.27 -5.65 -5.42
N THR A 35 -3.10 -6.94 -5.75
CA THR A 35 -2.98 -7.39 -7.15
C THR A 35 -4.33 -7.42 -7.87
N ALA A 36 -5.44 -7.40 -7.13
CA ALA A 36 -6.79 -7.35 -7.67
C ALA A 36 -7.33 -5.91 -7.84
N GLU A 37 -6.53 -4.90 -7.54
CA GLU A 37 -6.96 -3.50 -7.48
C GLU A 37 -6.23 -2.65 -8.52
N VAL A 38 -6.93 -1.64 -9.04
CA VAL A 38 -6.34 -0.59 -9.88
C VAL A 38 -5.99 0.61 -9.01
N PHE A 39 -4.74 1.06 -9.12
CA PHE A 39 -4.21 2.25 -8.45
C PHE A 39 -4.15 3.41 -9.45
N PRO A 40 -4.88 4.52 -9.23
CA PRO A 40 -4.69 5.75 -9.99
C PRO A 40 -3.23 6.23 -9.89
N ASN A 41 -2.62 6.68 -10.98
CA ASN A 41 -1.19 7.04 -10.98
C ASN A 41 -0.87 8.15 -9.97
N GLU A 42 -1.82 9.07 -9.77
CA GLU A 42 -1.70 10.24 -8.89
C GLU A 42 -1.57 9.86 -7.41
N ILE A 43 -1.97 8.64 -7.01
CA ILE A 43 -1.78 8.19 -5.63
C ILE A 43 -0.30 7.96 -5.31
N PHE A 44 0.53 7.68 -6.32
CA PHE A 44 1.96 7.44 -6.14
C PHE A 44 2.74 8.73 -5.90
N ASP A 45 2.21 9.88 -6.34
CA ASP A 45 2.78 11.20 -6.06
C ASP A 45 2.72 11.57 -4.56
N LEU A 46 1.83 10.90 -3.81
CA LEU A 46 1.72 11.05 -2.35
C LEU A 46 2.72 10.19 -1.58
N VAL A 47 3.42 9.27 -2.26
CA VAL A 47 4.36 8.33 -1.63
C VAL A 47 5.78 8.91 -1.67
N PRO A 48 6.48 9.04 -0.53
CA PRO A 48 7.88 9.47 -0.50
C PRO A 48 8.75 8.56 -1.38
N GLN A 49 9.64 9.16 -2.18
CA GLN A 49 10.44 8.45 -3.19
C GLN A 49 11.24 7.29 -2.59
N GLU A 50 11.73 7.44 -1.37
CA GLU A 50 12.48 6.41 -0.65
C GLU A 50 11.64 5.17 -0.29
N LYS A 51 10.30 5.27 -0.32
CA LYS A 51 9.34 4.18 -0.07
C LYS A 51 8.82 3.52 -1.34
N TRP A 52 9.15 4.07 -2.52
CA TRP A 52 8.72 3.50 -3.80
C TRP A 52 9.21 2.07 -3.96
N ARG A 53 8.31 1.18 -4.41
CA ARG A 53 8.58 -0.25 -4.65
C ARG A 53 9.08 -1.03 -3.42
N LYS A 54 9.01 -0.45 -2.20
CA LYS A 54 9.45 -1.09 -0.94
C LYS A 54 8.29 -1.50 -0.02
N THR A 55 7.19 -0.74 -0.05
CA THR A 55 5.99 -1.00 0.75
C THR A 55 4.74 -0.75 -0.06
N CYS A 56 3.65 -1.44 0.27
CA CYS A 56 2.34 -1.26 -0.37
C CYS A 56 1.55 -0.11 0.28
N ILE A 57 0.74 0.58 -0.52
CA ILE A 57 -0.35 1.45 -0.04
C ILE A 57 -1.48 0.55 0.48
N CYS A 58 -2.09 0.86 1.62
CA CYS A 58 -3.19 0.07 2.18
C CYS A 58 -4.52 0.31 1.44
N LYS A 59 -5.43 -0.66 1.55
CA LYS A 59 -6.75 -0.62 0.90
C LYS A 59 -7.55 0.64 1.25
N ASN A 60 -7.57 1.01 2.53
CA ASN A 60 -8.29 2.20 3.00
C ASN A 60 -7.77 3.50 2.36
N CYS A 61 -6.46 3.62 2.16
CA CYS A 61 -5.87 4.80 1.51
C CYS A 61 -6.23 4.83 0.01
N LEU A 62 -6.22 3.67 -0.66
CA LEU A 62 -6.65 3.55 -2.04
C LEU A 62 -8.13 3.94 -2.21
N GLU A 63 -9.02 3.38 -1.39
CA GLU A 63 -10.45 3.66 -1.43
C GLU A 63 -10.74 5.13 -1.16
N LYS A 64 -10.11 5.71 -0.11
CA LYS A 64 -10.24 7.13 0.21
C LYS A 64 -9.79 8.02 -0.95
N PHE A 65 -8.69 7.64 -1.63
CA PHE A 65 -8.20 8.38 -2.79
C PHE A 65 -9.19 8.31 -3.96
N LYS A 66 -9.72 7.13 -4.28
CA LYS A 66 -10.75 6.94 -5.32
C LYS A 66 -11.99 7.79 -5.05
N MET A 67 -12.51 7.77 -3.82
CA MET A 67 -13.67 8.59 -3.42
C MET A 67 -13.42 10.10 -3.55
N MET A 68 -12.20 10.56 -3.27
CA MET A 68 -11.83 11.97 -3.43
C MET A 68 -11.70 12.40 -4.89
N GLY A 69 -11.38 11.47 -5.80
CA GLY A 69 -11.36 11.71 -7.24
C GLY A 69 -12.76 11.76 -7.85
N GLU A 70 -13.68 10.92 -7.37
CA GLU A 70 -15.07 10.84 -7.87
C GLU A 70 -15.93 12.03 -7.44
N ASN A 71 -15.64 12.65 -6.29
CA ASN A 71 -16.35 13.84 -5.80
C ASN A 71 -15.92 15.17 -6.47
N LYS A 72 -15.09 15.11 -7.52
CA LYS A 72 -14.68 16.29 -8.31
C LYS A 72 -15.52 16.50 -9.58
N SER A 73 -16.63 15.77 -9.74
CA SER A 73 -17.55 15.92 -10.88
C SER A 73 -18.72 16.86 -10.57
#